data_AF-A0AAV8BVC6-F1
#
_entry.id   AF-A0AAV8BVC6-F1
#
_cell.length_a   1.000
_cell.length_b   1.000
_cell.length_c   1.000
_cell.angle_alpha   90.00
_cell.angle_beta   90.00
_cell.angle_gamma   90.00
#
_symmetry.space_group_name_H-M   'P 1'
#
loop_
_entity.id
_entity.type
_entity.pdbx_description
1 polymer ?
#
loop_
_entity_poly.entity_id
_entity_poly.type
_entity_poly.pdbx_seq_one_letter_code
_entity_poly.pdbx_strand_id
1 'polypeptide(L)'
;MKFDKWHMNLFSLLSIILFIQVGTSSTPTSLQPKNLTVGEELKGETLHLKFGQKFYKLVGLKENFWYEVKISYPASIPASFSIELKNDLTDEHRNSNRRLLNTEKLIFKAESTEKVHVLVTVNAEGVVAQPNVQERELVLYNIVCDELMLGIPRFTWWVGFTAILCLLFAFIFPHYFPLHRLLEYNAQNQKEIRD
;
A
#
# COMPACT_ATOMS: atom_id res chain seq x y z
N MET A 1 56.47 -0.95 10.98
CA MET A 1 55.02 -0.78 11.19
C MET A 1 54.42 -0.29 9.87
N LYS A 2 54.01 -1.22 9.00
CA LYS A 2 53.62 -0.95 7.61
C LYS A 2 52.52 -1.94 7.20
N PHE A 3 51.54 -2.14 8.08
CA PHE A 3 50.49 -3.16 7.90
C PHE A 3 49.09 -2.55 7.67
N ASP A 4 48.96 -1.22 7.70
CA ASP A 4 47.64 -0.61 7.88
C ASP A 4 47.08 0.07 6.61
N LYS A 5 47.94 0.32 5.61
CA LYS A 5 47.56 1.09 4.40
C LYS A 5 46.88 0.25 3.31
N TRP A 6 47.12 -1.06 3.29
CA TRP A 6 46.52 -1.98 2.31
C TRP A 6 45.07 -2.34 2.66
N HIS A 7 44.76 -2.48 3.95
CA HIS A 7 43.41 -2.82 4.39
C HIS A 7 42.40 -1.70 4.09
N MET A 8 42.77 -0.42 4.29
CA MET A 8 41.86 0.70 4.00
C MET A 8 41.48 0.84 2.51
N ASN A 9 42.43 0.60 1.59
CA ASN A 9 42.13 0.63 0.16
C ASN A 9 41.27 -0.56 -0.28
N LEU A 10 41.45 -1.73 0.35
CA LEU A 10 40.65 -2.91 0.08
C LEU A 10 39.19 -2.74 0.55
N PHE A 11 38.97 -2.17 1.74
CA PHE A 11 37.63 -1.85 2.25
C PHE A 11 36.93 -0.76 1.43
N SER A 12 37.67 0.27 0.97
CA SER A 12 37.12 1.31 0.10
C SER A 12 36.69 0.76 -1.27
N LEU A 13 37.50 -0.12 -1.88
CA LEU A 13 37.13 -0.79 -3.13
C LEU A 13 35.94 -1.74 -2.94
N LEU A 14 35.87 -2.47 -1.83
CA LEU A 14 34.73 -3.34 -1.51
C LEU A 14 33.43 -2.54 -1.35
N SER A 15 33.51 -1.36 -0.70
CA SER A 15 32.36 -0.45 -0.56
C SER A 15 31.85 0.05 -1.92
N ILE A 16 32.76 0.46 -2.82
CA ILE A 16 32.38 0.94 -4.16
C ILE A 16 31.74 -0.18 -4.99
N ILE A 17 32.25 -1.41 -4.92
CA ILE A 17 31.66 -2.58 -5.61
C ILE A 17 30.25 -2.87 -5.07
N LEU A 18 30.03 -2.74 -3.74
CA LEU A 18 28.71 -2.92 -3.13
C LEU A 18 27.70 -1.86 -3.61
N PHE A 19 28.14 -0.63 -3.85
CA PHE A 19 27.29 0.45 -4.38
C PHE A 19 26.94 0.26 -5.86
N ILE A 20 27.82 -0.32 -6.67
CA ILE A 20 27.55 -0.58 -8.09
C ILE A 20 26.49 -1.69 -8.26
N GLN A 21 26.45 -2.68 -7.37
CA GLN A 21 25.42 -3.75 -7.42
C GLN A 21 24.00 -3.29 -7.09
N VAL A 22 23.81 -2.11 -6.48
CA VAL A 22 22.48 -1.54 -6.20
C VAL A 22 21.90 -0.82 -7.43
N GLY A 23 22.70 -0.56 -8.47
CA GLY A 23 22.34 0.30 -9.60
C GLY A 23 21.82 -0.40 -10.87
N THR A 24 21.76 -1.73 -10.93
CA THR A 24 21.44 -2.41 -12.19
C THR A 24 20.44 -3.54 -12.02
N SER A 25 19.15 -3.22 -12.06
CA SER A 25 18.14 -4.16 -12.53
C SER A 25 16.87 -3.44 -12.99
N SER A 26 16.91 -2.93 -14.21
CA SER A 26 15.68 -2.79 -15.01
C SER A 26 16.00 -3.16 -16.44
N THR A 27 16.28 -4.45 -16.65
CA THR A 27 16.10 -5.06 -17.98
C THR A 27 14.61 -4.96 -18.33
N PRO A 28 14.24 -4.29 -19.42
CA PRO A 28 12.88 -4.31 -19.89
C PRO A 28 12.64 -5.68 -20.54
N THR A 29 11.41 -6.18 -20.40
CA THR A 29 10.85 -7.32 -21.13
C THR A 29 11.09 -8.69 -20.51
N SER A 30 10.10 -9.16 -19.75
CA SER A 30 9.58 -10.51 -20.00
C SER A 30 8.09 -10.51 -19.71
N LEU A 31 7.31 -11.12 -20.60
CA LEU A 31 5.88 -11.42 -20.50
C LEU A 31 5.54 -12.37 -19.34
N GLN A 32 6.46 -12.59 -18.39
CA GLN A 32 6.18 -13.43 -17.24
C GLN A 32 5.39 -12.65 -16.20
N PRO A 33 4.28 -13.20 -15.70
CA PRO A 33 3.49 -12.56 -14.66
C PRO A 33 4.33 -12.42 -13.40
N LYS A 34 4.40 -11.20 -12.86
CA LYS A 34 5.10 -10.94 -11.60
C LYS A 34 4.26 -11.44 -10.44
N ASN A 35 4.86 -12.08 -9.45
CA ASN A 35 4.11 -12.52 -8.27
C ASN A 35 3.70 -11.32 -7.41
N LEU A 36 2.42 -11.26 -7.06
CA LEU A 36 1.83 -10.35 -6.09
C LEU A 36 1.34 -11.18 -4.90
N THR A 37 2.16 -11.23 -3.87
CA THR A 37 1.87 -11.95 -2.63
C THR A 37 0.85 -11.18 -1.79
N VAL A 38 -0.15 -11.89 -1.25
CA VAL A 38 -1.15 -11.30 -0.36
C VAL A 38 -0.48 -10.68 0.87
N GLY A 39 -0.81 -9.42 1.15
CA GLY A 39 -0.28 -8.62 2.27
C GLY A 39 1.06 -7.95 1.99
N GLU A 40 1.67 -8.19 0.82
CA GLU A 40 2.94 -7.58 0.43
C GLU A 40 2.71 -6.53 -0.66
N GLU A 41 3.15 -5.30 -0.41
CA GLU A 41 3.08 -4.20 -1.36
C GLU A 41 4.28 -4.25 -2.33
N LEU A 42 4.00 -4.31 -3.63
CA LEU A 42 5.00 -4.07 -4.66
C LEU A 42 5.13 -2.57 -4.92
N LYS A 43 6.33 -2.02 -4.69
CA LYS A 43 6.61 -0.59 -4.78
C LYS A 43 7.39 -0.23 -6.02
N GLY A 44 7.08 0.92 -6.60
CA GLY A 44 7.84 1.50 -7.70
C GLY A 44 7.74 0.71 -9.00
N GLU A 45 6.60 0.06 -9.25
CA GLU A 45 6.32 -0.58 -10.53
C GLU A 45 6.18 0.48 -11.61
N THR A 46 6.62 0.16 -12.83
CA THR A 46 6.55 1.05 -13.98
C THR A 46 5.72 0.45 -15.11
N LEU A 47 4.88 1.27 -15.73
CA LEU A 47 4.12 0.95 -16.93
C LEU A 47 4.21 2.08 -17.95
N HIS A 48 4.11 1.74 -19.23
CA HIS A 48 3.98 2.75 -20.29
C HIS A 48 2.63 3.44 -20.18
N LEU A 49 2.61 4.77 -20.10
CA LEU A 49 1.38 5.56 -19.92
C LEU A 49 0.40 5.37 -21.10
N LYS A 50 0.91 5.14 -22.30
CA LYS A 50 0.13 4.87 -23.51
C LYS A 50 0.01 3.37 -23.72
N PHE A 51 -1.15 2.80 -23.36
CA PHE A 51 -1.51 1.39 -23.58
C PHE A 51 -0.65 0.37 -22.81
N GLY A 52 -0.08 0.77 -21.67
CA GLY A 52 0.70 -0.14 -20.84
C GLY A 52 -0.18 -1.22 -20.21
N GLN A 53 0.29 -2.47 -20.26
CA GLN A 53 -0.37 -3.61 -19.62
C GLN A 53 0.64 -4.45 -18.85
N LYS A 54 0.24 -4.97 -17.69
CA LYS A 54 1.06 -5.86 -16.89
C LYS A 54 0.23 -6.89 -16.15
N PHE A 55 0.71 -8.13 -16.17
CA PHE A 55 0.11 -9.25 -15.48
C PHE A 55 0.79 -9.50 -14.14
N TYR A 56 -0.04 -9.70 -13.12
CA TYR A 56 0.38 -10.12 -11.79
C TYR A 56 -0.26 -11.46 -11.45
N LYS A 57 0.54 -12.41 -10.98
CA LYS A 57 0.03 -13.69 -10.45
C LYS A 57 -0.20 -13.52 -8.95
N LEU A 58 -1.41 -13.77 -8.48
CA LEU A 58 -1.71 -13.71 -7.06
C LEU A 58 -1.16 -14.95 -6.35
N VAL A 59 -0.47 -14.75 -5.23
CA VAL A 59 0.14 -15.81 -4.42
C VAL A 59 -0.30 -15.67 -2.97
N GLY A 60 -0.68 -16.78 -2.33
CA GLY A 60 -1.12 -16.78 -0.92
C GLY A 60 -2.63 -16.56 -0.72
N LEU A 61 -3.45 -16.79 -1.76
CA LEU A 61 -4.90 -16.78 -1.64
C LEU A 61 -5.43 -17.96 -0.81
N LYS A 62 -6.53 -17.72 -0.10
CA LYS A 62 -7.28 -18.69 0.69
C LYS A 62 -8.69 -18.79 0.12
N GLU A 63 -9.23 -20.00 0.11
CA GLU A 63 -10.58 -20.25 -0.41
C GLU A 63 -11.64 -19.58 0.45
N ASN A 64 -12.67 -19.03 -0.20
CA ASN A 64 -13.78 -18.32 0.41
C ASN A 64 -13.43 -17.04 1.18
N PHE A 65 -12.21 -16.52 1.03
CA PHE A 65 -11.83 -15.22 1.57
C PHE A 65 -12.05 -14.09 0.58
N TRP A 66 -12.29 -12.89 1.10
CA TRP A 66 -12.39 -11.67 0.33
C TRP A 66 -11.02 -11.01 0.23
N TYR A 67 -10.74 -10.46 -0.95
CA TYR A 67 -9.48 -9.81 -1.27
C TYR A 67 -9.73 -8.46 -1.91
N GLU A 68 -8.79 -7.56 -1.70
CA GLU A 68 -8.78 -6.23 -2.29
C GLU A 68 -7.44 -5.97 -2.95
N VAL A 69 -7.45 -5.71 -4.25
CA VAL A 69 -6.30 -5.22 -4.99
C VAL A 69 -6.41 -3.71 -5.11
N LYS A 70 -5.35 -2.99 -4.75
CA LYS A 70 -5.28 -1.53 -4.83
C LYS A 70 -4.06 -1.14 -5.62
N ILE A 71 -4.21 -0.11 -6.43
CA ILE A 71 -3.10 0.64 -7.02
C ILE A 71 -3.03 2.01 -6.37
N SER A 72 -1.81 2.54 -6.27
CA SER A 72 -1.58 3.93 -5.88
C SER A 72 -0.49 4.54 -6.75
N TYR A 73 -0.72 5.72 -7.29
CA TYR A 73 0.27 6.48 -8.05
C TYR A 73 0.19 7.99 -7.75
N PRO A 74 1.20 8.79 -8.16
CA PRO A 74 1.20 10.22 -7.93
C PRO A 74 0.08 10.95 -8.66
N ALA A 75 -0.73 11.72 -7.94
CA ALA A 75 -1.84 12.51 -8.49
C ALA A 75 -1.42 13.56 -9.55
N SER A 76 -0.14 13.89 -9.65
CA SER A 76 0.40 14.80 -10.67
C SER A 76 0.48 14.18 -12.07
N ILE A 77 0.25 12.87 -12.20
CA ILE A 77 0.33 12.16 -13.49
C ILE A 77 -1.09 11.94 -14.01
N PRO A 78 -1.45 12.50 -15.18
CA PRO A 78 -2.75 12.27 -15.83
C PRO A 78 -2.86 10.84 -16.36
N ALA A 79 -3.20 9.88 -15.51
CA ALA A 79 -3.29 8.46 -15.82
C ALA A 79 -4.58 7.85 -15.27
N SER A 80 -5.17 6.92 -16.02
CA SER A 80 -6.30 6.08 -15.61
C SER A 80 -5.85 4.63 -15.60
N PHE A 81 -6.02 3.95 -14.47
CA PHE A 81 -5.72 2.53 -14.36
C PHE A 81 -7.00 1.70 -14.34
N SER A 82 -6.99 0.56 -15.02
CA SER A 82 -8.01 -0.49 -14.88
C SER A 82 -7.38 -1.76 -14.33
N ILE A 83 -8.13 -2.43 -13.45
CA ILE A 83 -7.72 -3.68 -12.81
C ILE A 83 -8.77 -4.74 -13.15
N GLU A 84 -8.34 -5.82 -13.78
CA GLU A 84 -9.20 -6.92 -14.19
C GLU A 84 -8.70 -8.25 -13.62
N LEU A 85 -9.61 -9.07 -13.12
CA LEU A 85 -9.30 -10.43 -12.66
C LEU A 85 -9.38 -11.40 -13.84
N LYS A 86 -8.36 -12.23 -14.05
CA LYS A 86 -8.34 -13.28 -15.08
C LYS A 86 -7.96 -14.62 -14.46
N ASN A 87 -8.78 -15.64 -14.71
CA ASN A 87 -8.50 -17.02 -14.33
C ASN A 87 -8.02 -17.81 -15.57
N ASP A 88 -7.05 -18.71 -15.37
CA ASP A 88 -6.36 -19.49 -16.43
C ASP A 88 -7.24 -20.59 -17.06
N LEU A 89 -8.48 -20.76 -16.59
CA LEU A 89 -9.42 -21.77 -17.06
C LEU A 89 -10.66 -21.07 -17.61
N THR A 90 -10.71 -20.97 -18.94
CA THR A 90 -11.90 -20.70 -19.77
C THR A 90 -12.64 -19.39 -19.51
N ASP A 91 -12.95 -18.74 -20.62
CA ASP A 91 -13.76 -17.54 -20.71
C ASP A 91 -15.05 -17.60 -19.85
N GLU A 92 -15.50 -16.41 -19.45
CA GLU A 92 -16.84 -16.15 -18.92
C GLU A 92 -17.16 -16.57 -17.47
N HIS A 93 -16.27 -16.31 -16.51
CA HIS A 93 -16.82 -15.81 -15.24
C HIS A 93 -17.12 -14.33 -15.42
N ARG A 94 -18.33 -14.02 -15.97
CA ARG A 94 -18.98 -12.70 -15.86
C ARG A 94 -19.13 -12.41 -14.38
N ASN A 95 -18.06 -11.94 -13.76
CA ASN A 95 -18.12 -11.40 -12.43
C ASN A 95 -18.98 -10.15 -12.53
N SER A 96 -20.23 -10.28 -12.12
CA SER A 96 -21.21 -9.21 -11.94
C SER A 96 -20.80 -8.27 -10.80
N ASN A 97 -19.52 -7.92 -10.75
CA ASN A 97 -19.02 -6.85 -9.94
C ASN A 97 -19.22 -5.58 -10.75
N ARG A 98 -20.33 -4.90 -10.47
CA ARG A 98 -20.50 -3.49 -10.81
C ARG A 98 -19.15 -2.78 -10.58
N ARG A 99 -18.63 -2.11 -11.63
CA ARG A 99 -17.51 -1.16 -11.50
C ARG A 99 -17.91 -0.13 -10.44
N LEU A 100 -17.42 -0.33 -9.22
CA LEU A 100 -17.58 0.62 -8.13
C LEU A 100 -16.52 1.70 -8.36
N LEU A 101 -16.90 2.69 -9.19
CA LEU A 101 -16.12 3.86 -9.60
C LEU A 101 -14.91 3.57 -10.54
N ASN A 102 -14.49 4.62 -11.26
CA ASN A 102 -13.13 4.71 -11.82
C ASN A 102 -12.14 4.92 -10.65
N THR A 103 -12.06 3.96 -9.76
CA THR A 103 -11.07 3.95 -8.69
C THR A 103 -10.25 2.69 -8.83
N GLU A 104 -8.96 2.83 -8.57
CA GLU A 104 -7.89 1.85 -8.72
C GLU A 104 -7.99 0.64 -7.77
N LYS A 105 -9.20 0.21 -7.45
CA LYS A 105 -9.51 -0.75 -6.41
C LYS A 105 -10.44 -1.84 -6.95
N LEU A 106 -10.01 -3.09 -6.85
CA LEU A 106 -10.78 -4.27 -7.20
C LEU A 106 -11.00 -5.12 -5.95
N ILE A 107 -12.26 -5.41 -5.62
CA ILE A 107 -12.62 -6.36 -4.56
C ILE A 107 -13.17 -7.63 -5.21
N PHE A 108 -12.68 -8.79 -4.79
CA PHE A 108 -13.18 -10.08 -5.24
C PHE A 108 -13.16 -11.11 -4.12
N LYS A 109 -13.99 -12.15 -4.26
CA LYS A 109 -13.97 -13.32 -3.39
C LYS A 109 -13.20 -14.43 -4.11
N ALA A 110 -12.20 -15.02 -3.44
CA ALA A 110 -11.49 -16.16 -4.00
C ALA A 110 -12.33 -17.42 -3.80
N GLU A 111 -12.83 -18.01 -4.89
CA GLU A 111 -13.58 -19.28 -4.84
C GLU A 111 -12.65 -20.49 -4.72
N SER A 112 -11.44 -20.39 -5.28
CA SER A 112 -10.41 -21.44 -5.30
C SER A 112 -9.02 -20.84 -5.06
N THR A 113 -8.07 -21.69 -4.66
CA THR A 113 -6.63 -21.38 -4.56
C THR A 113 -5.89 -21.45 -5.90
N GLU A 114 -6.61 -21.73 -6.99
CA GLU A 114 -6.08 -21.81 -8.36
C GLU A 114 -5.40 -20.52 -8.85
N LYS A 115 -4.75 -20.58 -10.01
CA LYS A 115 -3.95 -19.50 -10.60
C LYS A 115 -4.81 -18.30 -11.00
N VAL A 116 -5.09 -17.44 -10.04
CA VAL A 116 -5.75 -16.15 -10.25
C VAL A 116 -4.71 -15.12 -10.67
N HIS A 117 -4.96 -14.44 -11.78
CA HIS A 117 -4.13 -13.36 -12.30
C HIS A 117 -4.89 -12.04 -12.24
N VAL A 118 -4.13 -10.96 -12.09
CA VAL A 118 -4.61 -9.58 -12.18
C VAL A 118 -3.95 -8.92 -13.36
N LEU A 119 -4.76 -8.45 -14.30
CA LEU A 119 -4.33 -7.59 -15.40
C LEU A 119 -4.48 -6.14 -14.96
N VAL A 120 -3.39 -5.41 -15.00
CA VAL A 120 -3.36 -3.97 -14.81
C VAL A 120 -3.14 -3.32 -16.17
N THR A 121 -4.04 -2.42 -16.56
CA THR A 121 -3.90 -1.60 -17.77
C THR A 121 -3.84 -0.13 -17.38
N VAL A 122 -3.05 0.66 -18.09
CA VAL A 122 -3.01 2.11 -17.92
C VAL A 122 -3.25 2.84 -19.24
N ASN A 123 -4.01 3.91 -19.16
CA ASN A 123 -4.26 4.85 -20.25
C ASN A 123 -3.97 6.28 -19.77
N ALA A 124 -3.48 7.15 -20.65
CA ALA A 124 -3.38 8.58 -20.35
C ALA A 124 -4.78 9.19 -20.19
N GLU A 125 -5.00 10.03 -19.18
CA GLU A 125 -6.29 10.69 -18.92
C GLU A 125 -6.15 12.20 -18.81
N GLY A 126 -6.75 12.94 -19.73
CA GLY A 126 -6.72 14.41 -19.75
C GLY A 126 -5.61 15.01 -20.61
N VAL A 127 -5.49 16.33 -20.56
CA VAL A 127 -4.50 17.10 -21.31
C VAL A 127 -3.49 17.69 -20.33
N VAL A 128 -2.20 17.51 -20.59
CA VAL A 128 -1.13 18.06 -19.75
C VAL A 128 -1.25 19.58 -19.68
N ALA A 129 -1.36 20.12 -18.47
CA ALA A 129 -1.59 21.55 -18.23
C ALA A 129 -0.46 22.46 -18.73
N GLN A 130 0.75 21.91 -18.96
CA GLN A 130 1.89 22.62 -19.50
C GLN A 130 2.00 22.39 -21.01
N PRO A 131 1.70 23.40 -21.84
CA PRO A 131 1.99 23.30 -23.26
C PRO A 131 3.52 23.21 -23.46
N ASN A 132 3.94 22.37 -24.41
CA ASN A 132 5.34 22.22 -24.87
C ASN A 132 6.29 21.39 -23.96
N VAL A 133 5.77 20.66 -22.97
CA VAL A 133 6.54 19.65 -22.21
C VAL A 133 6.18 18.26 -22.73
N GLN A 134 7.18 17.41 -22.99
CA GLN A 134 6.91 16.01 -23.35
C GLN A 134 6.13 15.32 -22.22
N GLU A 135 5.02 14.69 -22.57
CA GLU A 135 4.27 13.84 -21.66
C GLU A 135 5.17 12.73 -21.13
N ARG A 136 5.03 12.37 -19.84
CA ARG A 136 5.79 11.25 -19.29
C ARG A 136 5.39 9.96 -19.99
N GLU A 137 6.36 9.25 -20.54
CA GLU A 137 6.12 7.97 -21.22
C GLU A 137 5.81 6.83 -20.25
N LEU A 138 6.31 6.95 -19.01
CA LEU A 138 6.17 5.94 -17.96
C LEU A 138 5.42 6.51 -16.75
N VAL A 139 4.58 5.67 -16.14
CA VAL A 139 3.94 5.92 -14.87
C VAL A 139 4.54 5.02 -13.80
N LEU A 140 4.82 5.60 -12.63
CA LEU A 140 5.24 4.90 -11.43
C LEU A 140 4.03 4.63 -10.55
N TYR A 141 3.87 3.39 -10.09
CA TYR A 141 2.77 3.01 -9.22
C TYR A 141 3.20 1.93 -8.22
N ASN A 142 2.44 1.82 -7.14
CA ASN A 142 2.51 0.68 -6.23
C ASN A 142 1.24 -0.16 -6.40
N ILE A 143 1.35 -1.44 -6.10
CA ILE A 143 0.22 -2.36 -6.11
C ILE A 143 0.29 -3.30 -4.90
N VAL A 144 -0.85 -3.55 -4.27
CA VAL A 144 -0.98 -4.45 -3.12
C VAL A 144 -2.25 -5.28 -3.24
N CYS A 145 -2.21 -6.52 -2.74
CA CYS A 145 -3.38 -7.37 -2.55
C CYS A 145 -3.57 -7.65 -1.06
N ASP A 146 -4.65 -7.13 -0.47
CA ASP A 146 -4.95 -7.29 0.96
C ASP A 146 -6.06 -8.33 1.18
N GLU A 147 -5.94 -9.12 2.24
CA GLU A 147 -7.03 -9.96 2.74
C GLU A 147 -8.04 -9.10 3.53
N LEU A 148 -9.33 -9.23 3.20
CA LEU A 148 -10.43 -8.53 3.85
C LEU A 148 -11.11 -9.43 4.90
N MET A 149 -11.34 -8.88 6.09
CA MET A 149 -12.20 -9.48 7.11
C MET A 149 -13.34 -8.51 7.43
N LEU A 150 -14.59 -8.96 7.25
CA LEU A 150 -15.80 -8.13 7.34
C LEU A 150 -15.75 -6.87 6.45
N GLY A 151 -15.16 -6.98 5.26
CA GLY A 151 -15.04 -5.86 4.31
C GLY A 151 -13.94 -4.85 4.62
N ILE A 152 -13.15 -5.06 5.68
CA ILE A 152 -12.04 -4.20 6.09
C ILE A 152 -10.71 -4.96 5.92
N PRO A 153 -9.64 -4.34 5.41
CA PRO A 153 -8.31 -4.96 5.35
C PRO A 153 -7.87 -5.45 6.73
N ARG A 154 -7.34 -6.68 6.79
CA ARG A 154 -6.93 -7.31 8.06
C ARG A 154 -5.97 -6.43 8.86
N PHE A 155 -5.04 -5.74 8.20
CA PHE A 155 -4.08 -4.85 8.86
C PHE A 155 -4.74 -3.70 9.65
N THR A 156 -5.93 -3.23 9.23
CA THR A 156 -6.64 -2.10 9.85
C THR A 156 -7.34 -2.47 11.16
N TRP A 157 -7.54 -3.76 11.45
CA TRP A 157 -8.24 -4.20 12.67
C TRP A 157 -7.56 -3.77 13.97
N TRP A 158 -6.23 -3.64 13.97
CA TRP A 158 -5.50 -3.15 15.14
C TRP A 158 -5.89 -1.72 15.52
N VAL A 159 -6.14 -0.87 14.52
CA VAL A 159 -6.60 0.51 14.73
C VAL A 159 -8.00 0.51 15.37
N GLY A 160 -8.89 -0.36 14.88
CA GLY A 160 -10.24 -0.53 15.46
C GLY A 160 -10.20 -0.95 16.93
N PHE A 161 -9.37 -1.95 17.27
CA PHE A 161 -9.19 -2.40 18.65
C PHE A 161 -8.65 -1.27 19.55
N THR A 162 -7.65 -0.53 19.06
CA THR A 162 -7.04 0.59 19.80
C THR A 162 -8.05 1.71 20.05
N ALA A 163 -8.90 2.02 19.07
CA ALA A 163 -9.95 3.03 19.21
C ALA A 163 -10.98 2.64 20.28
N ILE A 164 -11.41 1.38 20.31
CA ILE A 164 -12.33 0.87 21.34
C ILE A 164 -11.69 0.93 22.72
N LEU A 165 -10.42 0.53 22.83
CA LEU A 165 -9.67 0.61 24.09
C LEU A 165 -9.60 2.06 24.60
N CYS A 166 -9.31 3.02 23.71
CA CYS A 166 -9.28 4.44 24.03
C CYS A 166 -10.64 4.94 24.54
N LEU A 167 -11.74 4.55 23.91
CA LEU A 167 -13.10 4.90 24.35
C LEU A 167 -13.41 4.33 25.74
N LEU A 168 -13.03 3.08 26.01
CA LEU A 168 -13.22 2.48 27.33
C LEU A 168 -12.41 3.22 28.39
N PHE A 169 -11.16 3.57 28.11
CA PHE A 169 -10.34 4.37 29.02
C PHE A 169 -10.95 5.75 29.25
N ALA A 170 -11.43 6.44 28.21
CA ALA A 170 -12.08 7.74 28.37
C ALA A 170 -13.33 7.68 29.27
N PHE A 171 -14.05 6.55 29.26
CA PHE A 171 -15.20 6.34 30.13
C PHE A 171 -14.81 5.98 31.57
N ILE A 172 -13.75 5.19 31.74
CA ILE A 172 -13.30 4.68 33.04
C ILE A 172 -12.46 5.72 33.80
N PHE A 173 -11.61 6.48 33.10
CA PHE A 173 -10.65 7.41 33.69
C PHE A 173 -11.30 8.48 34.62
N PRO A 174 -12.44 9.10 34.27
CA PRO A 174 -13.14 10.04 35.17
C PRO A 174 -13.65 9.41 36.46
N HIS A 175 -13.86 8.09 36.49
CA HIS A 175 -14.33 7.39 37.68
C HIS A 175 -13.21 7.20 38.72
N TYR A 176 -11.98 6.95 38.24
CA TYR A 176 -10.82 6.71 39.11
C TYR A 176 -10.08 7.99 39.51
N PHE A 177 -10.18 9.06 38.70
CA PHE A 177 -9.65 10.37 39.08
C PHE A 177 -10.77 11.19 39.74
N PRO A 178 -10.78 11.38 41.08
CA PRO A 178 -11.79 12.17 41.76
C PRO A 178 -11.51 13.66 41.51
N LEU A 179 -11.79 14.11 40.29
CA LEU A 179 -11.61 15.50 39.86
C LEU A 179 -12.39 16.47 40.77
N HIS A 180 -13.49 15.99 41.37
CA HIS A 180 -14.25 16.72 42.38
C HIS A 180 -13.41 17.08 43.62
N ARG A 181 -12.55 16.18 44.11
CA ARG A 181 -11.69 16.44 45.28
C ARG A 181 -10.65 17.53 45.00
N LEU A 182 -10.11 17.57 43.78
CA LEU A 182 -9.15 18.59 43.36
C LEU A 182 -9.81 19.96 43.18
N LEU A 183 -11.04 19.99 42.66
CA LEU A 183 -11.83 21.23 42.55
C LEU A 183 -12.20 21.79 43.92
N GLU A 184 -12.61 20.92 44.86
CA GLU A 184 -12.89 21.31 46.25
C GLU A 184 -11.64 21.84 46.97
N TYR A 185 -10.50 21.16 46.85
CA TYR A 185 -9.22 21.61 47.44
C TYR A 185 -8.81 22.99 46.92
N ASN A 186 -8.89 23.22 45.61
CA ASN A 186 -8.56 24.52 45.01
C ASN A 186 -9.53 25.63 45.47
N ALA A 187 -10.82 25.32 45.60
CA ALA A 187 -11.82 26.29 46.08
C ALA A 187 -11.62 26.68 47.56
N GLN A 188 -11.17 25.75 48.41
CA GLN A 188 -10.83 26.03 49.81
C GLN A 188 -9.56 26.88 49.91
N ASN A 189 -8.50 26.53 49.19
CA ASN A 189 -7.25 27.31 49.17
C ASN A 189 -7.46 28.77 48.70
N GLN A 190 -8.35 29.00 47.74
CA GLN A 190 -8.65 30.36 47.26
C GLN A 190 -9.43 31.22 48.25
N LYS A 191 -10.16 30.61 49.20
CA LYS A 191 -10.82 31.34 50.28
C LYS A 191 -9.80 31.75 51.35
N GLU A 192 -8.90 30.85 51.72
CA GLU A 192 -7.88 31.10 52.75
C GLU A 192 -6.85 32.17 52.35
N ILE A 193 -6.62 32.40 51.06
CA ILE A 193 -5.73 33.47 50.55
C ILE A 193 -6.45 34.85 50.51
N ARG A 194 -7.77 34.89 50.61
CA ARG A 194 -8.58 36.12 50.46
C ARG A 194 -9.01 36.71 51.81
N ASP A 195 -8.93 35.94 52.88
CA ASP A 195 -9.11 36.37 54.28
C ASP A 195 -7.78 36.83 54.88
#